data_AF-N9GC16-F1
#
_entry.id   AF-N9GC16-F1
#
_cell.length_a   1.000
_cell.length_b   1.000
_cell.length_c   1.000
_cell.angle_alpha   90.00
_cell.angle_beta   90.00
_cell.angle_gamma   90.00
#
_symmetry.space_group_name_H-M   'P 1'
#
loop_
_entity.id
_entity.type
_entity.pdbx_description
1 polymer ?
#
loop_
_entity_poly.entity_id
_entity_poly.type
_entity_poly.pdbx_seq_one_letter_code
_entity_poly.pdbx_strand_id
1 'polypeptide(L)'
;MIDWVSAILPCKHDPSKLISGLVMAFDAQGNNEWTVNKTLTVEGSHSSKIQIKSHTENQIYISGNPTKFLQGHNLFGSNDLVGLMGKFFDELLKHEDLGLCPDPFQLANIKDGHYELTRVDVNETWHLNNQKDVLAWIRAVGETAYLKHRGAGQFSGDTAYFGKNSRRWALKCYSKGLEILAKGHKLPPELAIPEMLEYAQKALRIEGVTRQLELKRRSLHVASNWDIDTAEELLLEYISKLEMSDVYMLKDDVLDSLPPRLRLTYQAWLNGDDLKTVLPRPTFYRYRKQILEYGVDISSKSPKEKSNVIPLIRVLEAQPVGIPDWAYEKNLVA
;
A
#
# COMPACT_ATOMS: atom_id res chain seq x y z
N MET A 1 -5.57 -8.77 -2.78
CA MET A 1 -4.63 -9.80 -2.22
C MET A 1 -3.92 -9.32 -0.95
N ILE A 2 -3.53 -10.26 -0.08
CA ILE A 2 -2.61 -10.03 1.05
C ILE A 2 -1.17 -9.88 0.55
N ASP A 3 -0.51 -8.78 0.90
CA ASP A 3 0.88 -8.50 0.51
C ASP A 3 1.88 -8.64 1.65
N TRP A 4 1.60 -8.08 2.82
CA TRP A 4 2.53 -8.11 3.93
C TRP A 4 1.80 -8.50 5.20
N VAL A 5 2.40 -9.37 6.00
CA VAL A 5 1.87 -9.75 7.32
C VAL A 5 2.99 -9.62 8.35
N SER A 6 2.67 -9.00 9.48
CA SER A 6 3.46 -9.08 10.70
C SER A 6 2.60 -9.67 11.80
N ALA A 7 3.01 -10.81 12.36
CA ALA A 7 2.19 -11.59 13.29
C ALA A 7 3.01 -12.17 14.45
N ILE A 8 2.33 -12.45 15.56
CA ILE A 8 2.85 -13.17 16.71
C ILE A 8 2.19 -14.55 16.72
N LEU A 9 2.92 -15.57 16.30
CA LEU A 9 2.40 -16.93 16.17
C LEU A 9 2.70 -17.76 17.44
N PRO A 10 1.75 -18.57 17.94
CA PRO A 10 2.01 -19.52 19.02
C PRO A 10 2.86 -20.68 18.47
N CYS A 11 4.16 -20.67 18.75
CA CYS A 11 5.09 -21.68 18.25
C CYS A 11 6.21 -21.88 19.27
N LYS A 12 6.30 -23.09 19.83
CA LYS A 12 7.50 -23.57 20.49
C LYS A 12 8.66 -23.59 19.50
N HIS A 13 9.83 -23.21 19.97
CA HIS A 13 11.03 -23.16 19.15
C HIS A 13 12.28 -23.23 20.03
N ASP A 14 13.43 -23.48 19.42
CA ASP A 14 14.74 -23.30 20.04
C ASP A 14 15.16 -21.81 19.92
N PRO A 15 15.18 -21.03 21.02
CA PRO A 15 15.50 -19.61 20.95
C PRO A 15 16.94 -19.34 20.47
N SER A 16 17.86 -20.30 20.66
CA SER A 16 19.26 -20.14 20.23
C SER A 16 19.41 -20.12 18.70
N LYS A 17 18.46 -20.73 17.99
CA LYS A 17 18.44 -20.81 16.52
C LYS A 17 17.78 -19.60 15.85
N LEU A 18 16.93 -18.86 16.57
CA LEU A 18 16.24 -17.67 16.06
C LEU A 18 16.96 -16.36 16.40
N ILE A 19 18.30 -16.33 16.31
CA ILE A 19 19.14 -15.18 16.65
C ILE A 19 20.15 -14.93 15.52
N SER A 20 20.17 -13.71 14.95
CA SER A 20 21.15 -13.29 13.93
C SER A 20 22.23 -12.36 14.50
N GLY A 21 22.60 -12.61 15.76
CA GLY A 21 23.49 -11.80 16.58
C GLY A 21 22.75 -10.90 17.57
N LEU A 22 23.50 -10.02 18.26
CA LEU A 22 23.00 -9.19 19.35
C LEU A 22 23.59 -7.78 19.29
N VAL A 23 22.85 -6.82 19.82
CA VAL A 23 23.30 -5.46 20.11
C VAL A 23 23.30 -5.30 21.62
N MET A 24 24.45 -4.93 22.18
CA MET A 24 24.61 -4.69 23.61
C MET A 24 24.96 -3.22 23.81
N ALA A 25 24.31 -2.59 24.78
CA ALA A 25 24.74 -1.31 25.31
C ALA A 25 25.52 -1.52 26.60
N PHE A 26 26.62 -0.80 26.73
CA PHE A 26 27.45 -0.79 27.93
C PHE A 26 27.53 0.63 28.46
N ASP A 27 27.54 0.77 29.78
CA ASP A 27 27.82 2.04 30.43
C ASP A 27 29.31 2.43 30.27
N ALA A 28 29.67 3.61 30.76
CA ALA A 28 31.05 4.09 30.69
C ALA A 28 32.04 3.25 31.53
N GLN A 29 31.54 2.40 32.43
CA GLN A 29 32.29 1.49 33.28
C GLN A 29 32.41 0.08 32.69
N GLY A 30 31.77 -0.18 31.54
CA GLY A 30 31.78 -1.46 30.85
C GLY A 30 30.73 -2.46 31.35
N ASN A 31 29.75 -2.05 32.17
CA ASN A 31 28.64 -2.91 32.57
C ASN A 31 27.56 -2.94 31.48
N ASN A 32 26.99 -4.11 31.21
CA ASN A 32 25.91 -4.25 30.24
C ASN A 32 24.61 -3.63 30.79
N GLU A 33 24.07 -2.62 30.09
CA GLU A 33 22.81 -1.99 30.44
C GLU A 33 21.61 -2.74 29.84
N TRP A 34 21.73 -3.13 28.57
CA TRP A 34 20.70 -3.90 27.87
C TRP A 34 21.27 -4.67 26.67
N THR A 35 20.57 -5.75 26.30
CA THR A 35 20.87 -6.59 25.13
C THR A 35 19.62 -6.78 24.27
N VAL A 36 19.76 -6.62 22.96
CA VAL A 36 18.69 -6.87 21.97
C VAL A 36 19.18 -7.89 20.93
N ASN A 37 18.44 -8.99 20.77
CA ASN A 37 18.70 -9.98 19.72
C ASN A 37 18.28 -9.41 18.36
N LYS A 38 19.16 -9.57 17.36
CA LYS A 38 18.88 -9.20 15.97
C LYS A 38 17.91 -10.20 15.36
N THR A 39 16.93 -9.69 14.64
CA THR A 39 15.95 -10.48 13.89
C THR A 39 16.63 -11.31 12.81
N LEU A 40 16.30 -12.60 12.74
CA LEU A 40 16.76 -13.50 11.69
C LEU A 40 16.00 -13.22 10.39
N THR A 41 16.71 -13.30 9.27
CA THR A 41 16.11 -13.20 7.94
C THR A 41 16.16 -14.57 7.29
N VAL A 42 15.00 -15.14 6.99
CA VAL A 42 14.84 -16.41 6.29
C VAL A 42 14.63 -16.11 4.82
N GLU A 43 15.38 -16.80 3.97
CA GLU A 43 15.24 -16.72 2.52
C GLU A 43 14.38 -17.88 2.04
N GLY A 44 13.25 -17.57 1.42
CA GLY A 44 12.40 -18.57 0.78
C GLY A 44 12.96 -19.05 -0.55
N SER A 45 12.28 -19.99 -1.19
CA SER A 45 12.69 -20.67 -2.43
C SER A 45 13.04 -19.73 -3.60
N HIS A 46 12.55 -18.49 -3.57
CA HIS A 46 12.74 -17.48 -4.62
C HIS A 46 13.45 -16.20 -4.13
N SER A 47 14.35 -16.33 -3.15
CA SER A 47 15.11 -15.20 -2.58
C SER A 47 14.27 -14.12 -1.87
N SER A 48 13.00 -14.43 -1.59
CA SER A 48 12.08 -13.63 -0.79
C SER A 48 12.42 -13.72 0.69
N LYS A 49 12.51 -12.57 1.36
CA LYS A 49 12.96 -12.50 2.75
C LYS A 49 11.80 -12.34 3.72
N ILE A 50 11.75 -13.21 4.72
CA ILE A 50 10.88 -13.06 5.90
C ILE A 50 11.74 -12.81 7.12
N GLN A 51 11.31 -11.89 7.97
CA GLN A 51 11.92 -11.67 9.27
C GLN A 51 11.25 -12.57 10.30
N ILE A 52 12.05 -13.29 11.09
CA ILE A 52 11.60 -14.13 12.20
C ILE A 52 12.45 -13.87 13.44
N LYS A 53 11.82 -13.89 14.62
CA LYS A 53 12.53 -13.86 15.91
C LYS A 53 11.70 -14.50 17.00
N SER A 54 12.36 -14.92 18.07
CA SER A 54 11.68 -15.25 19.33
C SER A 54 10.92 -14.02 19.86
N HIS A 55 9.67 -14.21 20.30
CA HIS A 55 8.85 -13.19 20.95
C HIS A 55 8.67 -13.48 22.44
N THR A 56 8.30 -14.71 22.76
CA THR A 56 8.29 -15.31 24.11
C THR A 56 8.77 -16.76 23.98
N GLU A 57 8.88 -17.50 25.08
CA GLU A 57 9.29 -18.93 25.04
C GLU A 57 8.40 -19.80 24.13
N ASN A 58 7.12 -19.44 23.97
CA ASN A 58 6.15 -20.19 23.19
C ASN A 58 5.58 -19.40 22.00
N GLN A 59 6.20 -18.27 21.64
CA GLN A 59 5.74 -17.44 20.53
C GLN A 59 6.90 -16.93 19.69
N ILE A 60 6.67 -16.89 18.38
CA ILE A 60 7.57 -16.25 17.42
C ILE A 60 6.90 -15.00 16.86
N TYR A 61 7.71 -14.00 16.55
CA TYR A 61 7.28 -12.87 15.73
C TYR A 61 7.79 -13.09 14.31
N ILE A 62 6.89 -12.94 13.34
CA ILE A 62 7.21 -12.97 11.92
C ILE A 62 6.81 -11.66 11.26
N SER A 63 7.52 -11.28 10.20
CA SER A 63 7.17 -10.13 9.37
C SER A 63 7.72 -10.25 7.95
N GLY A 64 6.85 -10.17 6.96
CA GLY A 64 7.27 -10.18 5.56
C GLY A 64 6.11 -10.38 4.59
N ASN A 65 6.43 -10.74 3.34
CA ASN A 65 5.45 -10.99 2.29
C ASN A 65 5.23 -12.51 2.12
N PRO A 66 4.19 -13.11 2.71
CA PRO A 66 3.95 -14.55 2.64
C PRO A 66 3.64 -15.02 1.20
N THR A 67 2.93 -14.20 0.40
CA THR A 67 2.68 -14.52 -1.01
C THR A 67 3.98 -14.66 -1.78
N LYS A 68 4.85 -13.65 -1.72
CA LYS A 68 6.15 -13.67 -2.39
C LYS A 68 7.04 -14.79 -1.86
N PHE A 69 6.89 -15.17 -0.58
CA PHE A 69 7.61 -16.30 0.00
C PHE A 69 7.21 -17.65 -0.64
N LEU A 70 5.92 -17.87 -0.86
CA LEU A 70 5.41 -19.14 -1.37
C LEU A 70 5.56 -19.31 -2.89
N GLN A 71 5.34 -18.25 -3.67
CA GLN A 71 5.30 -18.31 -5.15
C GLN A 71 6.35 -17.43 -5.84
N GLY A 72 7.22 -16.74 -5.09
CA GLY A 72 8.32 -15.92 -5.63
C GLY A 72 7.95 -14.54 -6.18
N HIS A 73 6.66 -14.22 -6.28
CA HIS A 73 6.18 -12.91 -6.74
C HIS A 73 4.93 -12.45 -5.98
N ASN A 74 4.56 -11.17 -6.15
CA ASN A 74 3.33 -10.56 -5.59
C ASN A 74 2.56 -9.74 -6.64
N LEU A 75 2.67 -10.10 -7.93
CA LEU A 75 1.81 -9.53 -8.98
C LEU A 75 0.33 -9.80 -8.74
N PHE A 76 0.01 -10.94 -8.14
CA PHE A 76 -1.33 -11.36 -7.76
C PHE A 76 -1.20 -12.43 -6.66
N GLY A 77 -2.30 -12.74 -5.97
CA GLY A 77 -2.31 -13.72 -4.88
C GLY A 77 -3.63 -13.71 -4.12
N SER A 78 -3.67 -14.45 -3.00
CA SER A 78 -4.91 -14.70 -2.27
C SER A 78 -5.34 -13.55 -1.34
N ASN A 79 -6.65 -13.40 -1.12
CA ASN A 79 -7.23 -12.63 -0.01
C ASN A 79 -7.47 -13.47 1.25
N ASP A 80 -7.40 -14.80 1.14
CA ASP A 80 -7.53 -15.73 2.27
C ASP A 80 -6.32 -15.62 3.20
N LEU A 81 -6.40 -14.73 4.18
CA LEU A 81 -5.32 -14.47 5.12
C LEU A 81 -4.96 -15.72 5.91
N VAL A 82 -5.96 -16.45 6.43
CA VAL A 82 -5.75 -17.60 7.31
C VAL A 82 -5.16 -18.77 6.51
N GLY A 83 -5.73 -19.08 5.34
CA GLY A 83 -5.21 -20.13 4.47
C GLY A 83 -3.80 -19.80 3.96
N LEU A 84 -3.53 -18.55 3.57
CA LEU A 84 -2.20 -18.11 3.14
C LEU A 84 -1.16 -18.25 4.25
N MET A 85 -1.48 -17.79 5.46
CA MET A 85 -0.59 -17.90 6.61
C MET A 85 -0.39 -19.36 7.05
N GLY A 86 -1.41 -20.21 6.90
CA GLY A 86 -1.32 -21.63 7.09
C GLY A 86 -0.30 -22.28 6.14
N LYS A 87 -0.41 -22.03 4.82
CA LYS A 87 0.55 -22.55 3.82
C LYS A 87 1.95 -22.00 4.06
N PHE A 88 2.06 -20.71 4.36
CA PHE A 88 3.31 -20.06 4.71
C PHE A 88 4.00 -20.73 5.89
N PHE A 89 3.25 -21.08 6.94
CA PHE A 89 3.81 -21.73 8.12
C PHE A 89 4.25 -23.17 7.83
N ASP A 90 3.54 -23.92 6.99
CA ASP A 90 3.99 -25.26 6.55
C ASP A 90 5.34 -25.18 5.83
N GLU A 91 5.53 -24.17 4.99
CA GLU A 91 6.80 -23.95 4.30
C GLU A 91 7.91 -23.57 5.29
N LEU A 92 7.62 -22.72 6.29
CA LEU A 92 8.59 -22.42 7.35
C LEU A 92 9.04 -23.66 8.12
N LEU A 93 8.15 -24.62 8.39
CA LEU A 93 8.50 -25.85 9.11
C LEU A 93 9.50 -26.75 8.36
N LYS A 94 9.65 -26.56 7.04
CA LYS A 94 10.66 -27.28 6.25
C LYS A 94 12.08 -26.79 6.51
N HIS A 95 12.24 -25.60 7.12
CA HIS A 95 13.53 -25.04 7.52
C HIS A 95 13.91 -25.52 8.93
N GLU A 96 14.47 -26.72 9.04
CA GLU A 96 14.85 -27.34 10.33
C GLU A 96 15.87 -26.51 11.15
N ASP A 97 16.67 -25.69 10.47
CA ASP A 97 17.64 -24.77 11.04
C ASP A 97 17.00 -23.64 11.85
N LEU A 98 15.71 -23.35 11.65
CA LEU A 98 14.94 -22.41 12.48
C LEU A 98 14.57 -22.98 13.86
N GLY A 99 14.65 -24.29 14.04
CA GLY A 99 14.31 -24.94 15.31
C GLY A 99 12.85 -24.77 15.73
N LEU A 100 11.94 -24.58 14.79
CA LEU A 100 10.50 -24.51 15.06
C LEU A 100 9.97 -25.89 15.43
N CYS A 101 9.23 -26.00 16.53
CA CYS A 101 8.69 -27.26 17.04
C CYS A 101 7.30 -27.07 17.67
N PRO A 102 6.32 -26.53 16.94
CA PRO A 102 4.98 -26.32 17.47
C PRO A 102 4.35 -27.65 17.92
N ASP A 103 3.65 -27.64 19.04
CA ASP A 103 2.80 -28.77 19.40
C ASP A 103 1.51 -28.81 18.55
N PRO A 104 0.73 -29.92 18.56
CA PRO A 104 -0.46 -30.04 17.73
C PRO A 104 -1.51 -28.94 17.97
N PHE A 105 -1.64 -28.42 19.19
CA PHE A 105 -2.58 -27.35 19.51
C PHE A 105 -2.10 -26.01 18.97
N GLN A 106 -0.78 -25.74 19.07
CA GLN A 106 -0.15 -24.57 18.47
C GLN A 106 -0.30 -24.55 16.94
N LEU A 107 -0.09 -25.71 16.30
CA LEU A 107 -0.28 -25.84 14.87
C LEU A 107 -1.74 -25.59 14.46
N ALA A 108 -2.71 -26.19 15.16
CA ALA A 108 -4.13 -25.94 14.92
C ALA A 108 -4.48 -24.45 15.11
N ASN A 109 -4.01 -23.82 16.18
CA ASN A 109 -4.23 -22.38 16.41
C ASN A 109 -3.69 -21.51 15.25
N ILE A 110 -2.54 -21.85 14.67
CA ILE A 110 -2.01 -21.13 13.50
C ILE A 110 -2.90 -21.38 12.28
N LYS A 111 -3.35 -22.62 12.04
CA LYS A 111 -4.21 -22.96 10.90
C LYS A 111 -5.61 -22.36 10.98
N ASP A 112 -6.10 -22.15 12.19
CA ASP A 112 -7.43 -21.62 12.45
C ASP A 112 -7.43 -20.08 12.64
N GLY A 113 -6.28 -19.42 12.54
CA GLY A 113 -6.19 -17.96 12.67
C GLY A 113 -6.14 -17.43 14.11
N HIS A 114 -5.93 -18.26 15.11
CA HIS A 114 -5.88 -17.89 16.54
C HIS A 114 -4.52 -17.29 16.93
N TYR A 115 -4.14 -16.17 16.31
CA TYR A 115 -2.89 -15.45 16.57
C TYR A 115 -3.03 -13.94 16.35
N GLU A 116 -2.12 -13.15 16.94
CA GLU A 116 -2.17 -11.68 16.86
C GLU A 116 -1.48 -11.16 15.59
N LEU A 117 -2.18 -10.28 14.86
CA LEU A 117 -1.68 -9.48 13.76
C LEU A 117 -1.28 -8.09 14.27
N THR A 118 -0.08 -7.67 13.89
CA THR A 118 0.47 -6.33 14.20
C THR A 118 0.52 -5.43 12.98
N ARG A 119 0.50 -6.02 11.78
CA ARG A 119 0.38 -5.31 10.51
C ARG A 119 -0.15 -6.24 9.44
N VAL A 120 -1.03 -5.73 8.59
CA VAL A 120 -1.43 -6.37 7.33
C VAL A 120 -1.43 -5.30 6.24
N ASP A 121 -0.67 -5.52 5.17
CA ASP A 121 -0.78 -4.74 3.94
C ASP A 121 -1.60 -5.56 2.94
N VAL A 122 -2.67 -4.95 2.44
CA VAL A 122 -3.55 -5.51 1.41
C VAL A 122 -3.44 -4.68 0.16
N ASN A 123 -3.72 -5.26 -1.00
CA ASN A 123 -3.60 -4.54 -2.25
C ASN A 123 -4.56 -5.03 -3.32
N GLU A 124 -4.87 -4.15 -4.25
CA GLU A 124 -5.59 -4.48 -5.48
C GLU A 124 -4.92 -3.82 -6.68
N THR A 125 -5.17 -4.40 -7.86
CA THR A 125 -4.54 -3.99 -9.11
C THR A 125 -5.59 -3.55 -10.12
N TRP A 126 -5.31 -2.48 -10.86
CA TRP A 126 -6.11 -2.06 -12.00
C TRP A 126 -5.22 -2.05 -13.25
N HIS A 127 -5.74 -2.60 -14.34
CA HIS A 127 -5.08 -2.48 -15.64
C HIS A 127 -5.55 -1.21 -16.34
N LEU A 128 -4.60 -0.34 -16.68
CA LEU A 128 -4.83 0.75 -17.62
C LEU A 128 -4.34 0.33 -19.02
N ASN A 129 -4.32 1.24 -20.00
CA ASN A 129 -3.92 0.86 -21.36
C ASN A 129 -2.43 0.52 -21.46
N ASN A 130 -1.59 1.23 -20.70
CA ASN A 130 -0.13 1.11 -20.77
C ASN A 130 0.53 1.77 -19.55
N GLN A 131 1.85 1.59 -19.41
CA GLN A 131 2.63 2.16 -18.31
C GLN A 131 2.57 3.70 -18.23
N LYS A 132 2.49 4.41 -19.36
CA LYS A 132 2.43 5.88 -19.36
C LYS A 132 1.12 6.36 -18.71
N ASP A 133 0.02 5.68 -18.99
CA ASP A 133 -1.29 5.99 -18.40
C ASP A 133 -1.27 5.72 -16.89
N VAL A 134 -0.62 4.63 -16.44
CA VAL A 134 -0.43 4.32 -15.01
C VAL A 134 0.32 5.46 -14.31
N LEU A 135 1.43 5.92 -14.90
CA LEU A 135 2.23 7.01 -14.33
C LEU A 135 1.52 8.36 -14.38
N ALA A 136 0.72 8.62 -15.43
CA ALA A 136 -0.12 9.81 -15.50
C ALA A 136 -1.18 9.80 -14.39
N TRP A 137 -1.81 8.65 -14.17
CA TRP A 137 -2.79 8.48 -13.10
C TRP A 137 -2.18 8.69 -11.71
N ILE A 138 -1.01 8.08 -11.43
CA ILE A 138 -0.34 8.20 -10.12
C ILE A 138 0.06 9.65 -9.83
N ARG A 139 0.54 10.37 -10.84
CA ARG A 139 0.85 11.81 -10.70
C ARG A 139 -0.40 12.60 -10.41
N ALA A 140 -1.46 12.40 -11.20
CA ALA A 140 -2.71 13.11 -11.03
C ALA A 140 -3.32 12.87 -9.64
N VAL A 141 -3.40 11.62 -9.17
CA VAL A 141 -3.94 11.32 -7.83
C VAL A 141 -3.09 11.92 -6.73
N GLY A 142 -1.75 11.84 -6.83
CA GLY A 142 -0.87 12.36 -5.78
C GLY A 142 -0.89 13.88 -5.66
N GLU A 143 -1.23 14.59 -6.74
CA GLU A 143 -1.36 16.05 -6.75
C GLU A 143 -2.74 16.56 -6.34
N THR A 144 -3.81 15.82 -6.68
CA THR A 144 -5.19 16.30 -6.56
C THR A 144 -5.98 15.66 -5.42
N ALA A 145 -5.61 14.45 -5.00
CA ALA A 145 -6.27 13.75 -3.90
C ALA A 145 -5.68 14.16 -2.54
N TYR A 146 -6.53 14.12 -1.52
CA TYR A 146 -6.15 14.38 -0.15
C TYR A 146 -7.02 13.60 0.83
N LEU A 147 -6.55 13.48 2.07
CA LEU A 147 -7.34 12.95 3.17
C LEU A 147 -7.82 14.14 4.02
N LYS A 148 -9.13 14.25 4.23
CA LYS A 148 -9.80 15.37 4.94
C LYS A 148 -9.07 15.92 6.17
N HIS A 149 -8.48 15.02 6.97
CA HIS A 149 -7.78 15.36 8.22
C HIS A 149 -6.28 15.02 8.21
N ARG A 150 -5.72 14.59 7.07
CA ARG A 150 -4.30 14.21 6.96
C ARG A 150 -3.55 14.90 5.83
N GLY A 151 -4.26 15.69 5.01
CA GLY A 151 -3.67 16.51 3.95
C GLY A 151 -3.44 15.75 2.64
N ALA A 152 -2.70 16.41 1.74
CA ALA A 152 -2.44 15.95 0.38
C ALA A 152 -1.51 14.72 0.31
N GLY A 153 -1.47 14.12 -0.89
CA GLY A 153 -0.52 13.06 -1.22
C GLY A 153 0.95 13.49 -1.07
N GLN A 154 1.81 12.52 -0.76
CA GLN A 154 3.26 12.69 -0.65
C GLN A 154 3.97 11.75 -1.61
N PHE A 155 4.92 12.25 -2.38
CA PHE A 155 5.71 11.40 -3.28
C PHE A 155 6.99 10.88 -2.62
N SER A 156 7.37 9.66 -2.98
CA SER A 156 8.68 9.07 -2.69
C SER A 156 9.10 8.28 -3.93
N GLY A 157 9.95 8.88 -4.78
CA GLY A 157 10.14 8.41 -6.15
C GLY A 157 8.82 8.47 -6.92
N ASP A 158 8.50 7.41 -7.67
CA ASP A 158 7.28 7.32 -8.51
C ASP A 158 6.04 6.79 -7.75
N THR A 159 6.10 6.71 -6.41
CA THR A 159 4.99 6.24 -5.58
C THR A 159 4.31 7.42 -4.88
N ALA A 160 2.99 7.52 -5.01
CA ALA A 160 2.16 8.44 -4.26
C ALA A 160 1.70 7.79 -2.94
N TYR A 161 1.84 8.51 -1.82
CA TYR A 161 1.46 8.04 -0.49
C TYR A 161 0.39 8.93 0.13
N PHE A 162 -0.57 8.33 0.82
CA PHE A 162 -1.55 9.04 1.64
C PHE A 162 -1.45 8.56 3.09
N GLY A 163 -1.24 9.51 4.01
CA GLY A 163 -1.04 9.17 5.43
C GLY A 163 0.24 8.37 5.70
N LYS A 164 1.32 8.59 4.94
CA LYS A 164 2.60 7.85 5.01
C LYS A 164 3.08 7.55 6.44
N ASN A 165 3.05 8.55 7.30
CA ASN A 165 3.54 8.50 8.70
C ASN A 165 2.47 8.10 9.73
N SER A 166 1.29 7.71 9.26
CA SER A 166 0.18 7.29 10.12
C SER A 166 0.56 6.03 10.91
N ARG A 167 0.27 6.03 12.22
CA ARG A 167 0.39 4.85 13.08
C ARG A 167 -0.78 3.87 12.95
N ARG A 168 -1.79 4.21 12.14
CA ARG A 168 -3.02 3.42 11.96
C ARG A 168 -3.06 2.78 10.59
N TRP A 169 -3.24 3.60 9.55
CA TRP A 169 -3.27 3.11 8.18
C TRP A 169 -2.74 4.13 7.18
N ALA A 170 -2.25 3.67 6.04
CA ALA A 170 -1.76 4.49 4.92
C ALA A 170 -2.14 3.85 3.58
N LEU A 171 -2.17 4.64 2.51
CA LEU A 171 -2.26 4.15 1.13
C LEU A 171 -0.94 4.40 0.37
N LYS A 172 -0.64 3.52 -0.57
CA LYS A 172 0.40 3.70 -1.58
C LYS A 172 -0.18 3.43 -2.96
N CYS A 173 0.13 4.27 -3.94
CA CYS A 173 -0.21 4.06 -5.34
C CYS A 173 1.07 4.06 -6.17
N TYR A 174 1.33 2.99 -6.92
CA TYR A 174 2.54 2.86 -7.73
C TYR A 174 2.34 1.99 -8.97
N SER A 175 3.30 2.09 -9.91
CA SER A 175 3.35 1.23 -11.10
C SER A 175 4.07 -0.07 -10.77
N LYS A 176 3.37 -1.21 -10.87
CA LYS A 176 3.99 -2.51 -10.63
C LYS A 176 5.05 -2.83 -11.68
N GLY A 177 4.85 -2.38 -12.91
CA GLY A 177 5.82 -2.50 -14.00
C GLY A 177 7.14 -1.79 -13.75
N LEU A 178 7.15 -0.62 -13.09
CA LEU A 178 8.42 0.01 -12.65
C LEU A 178 9.00 -0.68 -11.41
N GLU A 179 8.15 -1.15 -10.50
CA GLU A 179 8.60 -1.81 -9.28
C GLU A 179 9.40 -3.08 -9.56
N ILE A 180 8.95 -3.94 -10.49
CA ILE A 180 9.68 -5.16 -10.86
C ILE A 180 10.99 -4.91 -11.62
N LEU A 181 11.29 -3.66 -12.01
CA LEU A 181 12.58 -3.29 -12.59
C LEU A 181 13.57 -2.78 -11.53
N ALA A 182 13.06 -2.35 -10.37
CA ALA A 182 13.87 -1.79 -9.30
C ALA A 182 14.75 -2.86 -8.62
N LYS A 183 15.92 -2.42 -8.14
CA LYS A 183 16.87 -3.29 -7.44
C LYS A 183 16.22 -3.88 -6.18
N GLY A 184 16.28 -5.20 -6.03
CA GLY A 184 15.67 -5.93 -4.90
C GLY A 184 14.19 -6.31 -5.10
N HIS A 185 13.56 -5.84 -6.17
CA HIS A 185 12.14 -6.09 -6.47
C HIS A 185 11.93 -6.91 -7.74
N LYS A 186 13.00 -7.20 -8.48
CA LYS A 186 12.96 -7.98 -9.71
C LYS A 186 12.32 -9.35 -9.51
N LEU A 187 11.58 -9.78 -10.54
CA LEU A 187 11.13 -11.15 -10.64
C LEU A 187 12.36 -12.07 -10.78
N PRO A 188 12.32 -13.26 -10.16
CA PRO A 188 13.26 -14.33 -10.49
C PRO A 188 13.24 -14.62 -12.00
N PRO A 189 14.39 -14.95 -12.63
CA PRO A 189 14.48 -15.15 -14.07
C PRO A 189 13.45 -16.16 -14.62
N GLU A 190 13.15 -17.20 -13.85
CA GLU A 190 12.17 -18.24 -14.19
C GLU A 190 10.71 -17.75 -14.18
N LEU A 191 10.42 -16.67 -13.43
CA LEU A 191 9.10 -16.06 -13.34
C LEU A 191 8.94 -14.84 -14.26
N ALA A 192 10.01 -14.39 -14.92
CA ALA A 192 10.01 -13.23 -15.82
C ALA A 192 9.49 -13.56 -17.24
N ILE A 193 8.39 -14.33 -17.33
CA ILE A 193 7.75 -14.71 -18.59
C ILE A 193 6.99 -13.54 -19.22
N PRO A 194 6.75 -13.54 -20.55
CA PRO A 194 6.06 -12.44 -21.24
C PRO A 194 4.72 -12.04 -20.61
N GLU A 195 3.89 -13.01 -20.20
CA GLU A 195 2.57 -12.78 -19.63
C GLU A 195 2.65 -12.03 -18.28
N MET A 196 3.64 -12.37 -17.44
CA MET A 196 3.91 -11.69 -16.16
C MET A 196 4.38 -10.25 -16.38
N LEU A 197 5.25 -10.02 -17.37
CA LEU A 197 5.76 -8.70 -17.70
C LEU A 197 4.66 -7.82 -18.30
N GLU A 198 3.82 -8.35 -19.18
CA GLU A 198 2.70 -7.64 -19.78
C GLU A 198 1.66 -7.26 -18.71
N TYR A 199 1.34 -8.18 -17.80
CA TYR A 199 0.49 -7.92 -16.64
C TYR A 199 1.05 -6.74 -15.82
N ALA A 200 2.33 -6.81 -15.44
CA ALA A 200 2.96 -5.78 -14.61
C ALA A 200 3.02 -4.41 -15.31
N GLN A 201 3.26 -4.37 -16.62
CA GLN A 201 3.46 -3.13 -17.36
C GLN A 201 2.25 -2.19 -17.31
N LYS A 202 1.05 -2.75 -17.31
CA LYS A 202 -0.22 -2.01 -17.26
C LYS A 202 -0.85 -1.95 -15.86
N ALA A 203 -0.21 -2.53 -14.86
CA ALA A 203 -0.70 -2.62 -13.49
C ALA A 203 -0.44 -1.35 -12.67
N LEU A 204 -1.53 -0.64 -12.39
CA LEU A 204 -1.66 0.32 -11.29
C LEU A 204 -1.97 -0.46 -10.01
N ARG A 205 -1.08 -0.37 -9.02
CA ARG A 205 -1.25 -1.04 -7.72
C ARG A 205 -1.60 -0.01 -6.66
N ILE A 206 -2.67 -0.28 -5.92
CA ILE A 206 -3.02 0.47 -4.70
C ILE A 206 -2.88 -0.46 -3.50
N GLU A 207 -2.09 -0.07 -2.52
CA GLU A 207 -1.85 -0.83 -1.28
C GLU A 207 -2.40 -0.08 -0.06
N GLY A 208 -3.16 -0.79 0.76
CA GLY A 208 -3.61 -0.37 2.08
C GLY A 208 -2.74 -0.98 3.16
N VAL A 209 -1.94 -0.16 3.84
CA VAL A 209 -1.13 -0.55 4.99
C VAL A 209 -1.98 -0.41 6.24
N THR A 210 -2.34 -1.50 6.93
CA THR A 210 -3.08 -1.48 8.20
C THR A 210 -2.16 -1.90 9.35
N ARG A 211 -1.96 -1.02 10.33
CA ARG A 211 -1.05 -1.22 11.47
C ARG A 211 -1.84 -1.54 12.75
N GLN A 212 -1.15 -2.04 13.76
CA GLN A 212 -1.72 -2.59 15.00
C GLN A 212 -2.79 -1.70 15.66
N LEU A 213 -2.63 -0.38 15.70
CA LEU A 213 -3.64 0.51 16.31
C LEU A 213 -4.98 0.49 15.56
N GLU A 214 -4.95 0.36 14.23
CA GLU A 214 -6.17 0.25 13.42
C GLU A 214 -6.74 -1.16 13.48
N LEU A 215 -5.88 -2.20 13.43
CA LEU A 215 -6.30 -3.60 13.59
C LEU A 215 -7.03 -3.81 14.92
N LYS A 216 -6.48 -3.31 16.03
CA LYS A 216 -7.12 -3.41 17.36
C LYS A 216 -8.42 -2.64 17.44
N ARG A 217 -8.47 -1.41 16.90
CA ARG A 217 -9.69 -0.59 16.85
C ARG A 217 -10.84 -1.30 16.14
N ARG A 218 -10.53 -2.10 15.12
CA ARG A 218 -11.51 -2.82 14.28
C ARG A 218 -11.73 -4.26 14.71
N SER A 219 -11.08 -4.71 15.78
CA SER A 219 -11.03 -6.14 16.16
C SER A 219 -10.43 -7.07 15.09
N LEU A 220 -9.72 -6.55 14.09
CA LEU A 220 -9.03 -7.31 13.04
C LEU A 220 -7.58 -7.67 13.42
N HIS A 221 -7.22 -7.53 14.69
CA HIS A 221 -5.91 -7.91 15.21
C HIS A 221 -5.81 -9.42 15.51
N VAL A 222 -6.91 -10.16 15.43
CA VAL A 222 -6.91 -11.63 15.50
C VAL A 222 -7.20 -12.13 14.09
N ALA A 223 -6.38 -13.05 13.56
CA ALA A 223 -6.49 -13.46 12.16
C ALA A 223 -7.80 -14.20 11.85
N SER A 224 -8.35 -14.97 12.81
CA SER A 224 -9.65 -15.63 12.68
C SER A 224 -10.84 -14.69 12.54
N ASN A 225 -10.64 -13.38 12.74
CA ASN A 225 -11.67 -12.36 12.50
C ASN A 225 -11.63 -11.81 11.07
N TRP A 226 -10.76 -12.32 10.20
CA TRP A 226 -10.70 -11.96 8.79
C TRP A 226 -11.48 -12.98 7.98
N ASP A 227 -12.43 -12.47 7.20
CA ASP A 227 -13.11 -13.21 6.15
C ASP A 227 -12.41 -13.00 4.80
N ILE A 228 -12.81 -13.79 3.79
CA ILE A 228 -12.23 -13.74 2.44
C ILE A 228 -12.33 -12.34 1.81
N ASP A 229 -13.38 -11.58 2.14
CA ASP A 229 -13.64 -10.25 1.58
C ASP A 229 -13.00 -9.11 2.40
N THR A 230 -12.58 -9.37 3.64
CA THR A 230 -12.08 -8.33 4.57
C THR A 230 -10.92 -7.53 3.98
N ALA A 231 -10.03 -8.19 3.23
CA ALA A 231 -8.89 -7.53 2.61
C ALA A 231 -9.30 -6.50 1.55
N GLU A 232 -10.26 -6.85 0.69
CA GLU A 232 -10.78 -5.97 -0.35
C GLU A 232 -11.59 -4.83 0.28
N GLU A 233 -12.49 -5.14 1.21
CA GLU A 233 -13.32 -4.15 1.90
C GLU A 233 -12.47 -3.08 2.61
N LEU A 234 -11.42 -3.50 3.33
CA LEU A 234 -10.50 -2.58 3.99
C LEU A 234 -9.83 -1.63 2.99
N LEU A 235 -9.39 -2.15 1.84
CA LEU A 235 -8.74 -1.34 0.82
C LEU A 235 -9.72 -0.34 0.22
N LEU A 236 -10.90 -0.80 -0.21
CA LEU A 236 -11.93 0.04 -0.79
C LEU A 236 -12.39 1.12 0.20
N GLU A 237 -12.49 0.80 1.49
CA GLU A 237 -12.82 1.79 2.53
C GLU A 237 -11.70 2.82 2.74
N TYR A 238 -10.43 2.46 2.57
CA TYR A 238 -9.34 3.45 2.60
C TYR A 238 -9.34 4.33 1.36
N ILE A 239 -9.58 3.74 0.19
CA ILE A 239 -9.69 4.46 -1.08
C ILE A 239 -10.85 5.46 -1.02
N SER A 240 -12.01 5.07 -0.46
CA SER A 240 -13.19 5.94 -0.36
C SER A 240 -13.00 7.16 0.55
N LYS A 241 -11.96 7.17 1.39
CA LYS A 241 -11.57 8.32 2.22
C LYS A 241 -10.73 9.36 1.49
N LEU A 242 -10.25 9.04 0.29
CA LEU A 242 -9.59 10.02 -0.56
C LEU A 242 -10.66 10.99 -1.05
N GLU A 243 -10.55 12.23 -0.60
CA GLU A 243 -11.27 13.33 -1.21
C GLU A 243 -10.43 13.84 -2.37
N MET A 244 -11.10 14.14 -3.48
CA MET A 244 -10.46 14.83 -4.58
C MET A 244 -10.73 16.30 -4.38
N SER A 245 -9.70 17.13 -4.55
CA SER A 245 -9.98 18.54 -4.81
C SER A 245 -10.82 18.58 -6.08
N ASP A 246 -11.93 19.32 -6.07
CA ASP A 246 -12.77 19.59 -7.25
C ASP A 246 -12.01 20.47 -8.26
N VAL A 247 -10.75 20.13 -8.55
CA VAL A 247 -9.99 20.66 -9.68
C VAL A 247 -10.44 19.89 -10.91
N TYR A 248 -11.74 19.95 -11.15
CA TYR A 248 -12.24 19.92 -12.51
C TYR A 248 -12.55 21.35 -12.84
N MET A 249 -12.06 21.76 -14.00
CA MET A 249 -12.46 23.01 -14.62
C MET A 249 -13.96 23.19 -14.42
N LEU A 250 -14.40 24.40 -14.07
CA LEU A 250 -15.82 24.70 -14.04
C LEU A 250 -16.45 24.17 -15.33
N LYS A 251 -17.52 23.37 -15.21
CA LYS A 251 -18.25 22.86 -16.37
C LYS A 251 -18.73 24.04 -17.23
N ASP A 252 -18.91 23.83 -18.53
CA ASP A 252 -19.25 24.91 -19.46
C ASP A 252 -20.53 25.67 -19.07
N ASP A 253 -21.52 24.96 -18.52
CA ASP A 253 -22.76 25.52 -17.97
C ASP A 253 -22.53 26.40 -16.73
N VAL A 254 -21.62 25.99 -15.84
CA VAL A 254 -21.22 26.80 -14.68
C VAL A 254 -20.39 28.01 -15.10
N LEU A 255 -19.52 27.85 -16.10
CA LEU A 255 -18.79 28.94 -16.72
C LEU A 255 -19.76 29.98 -17.28
N ASP A 256 -20.81 29.54 -17.98
CA ASP A 256 -21.86 30.40 -18.54
C ASP A 256 -22.61 31.20 -17.49
N SER A 257 -22.77 30.64 -16.29
CA SER A 257 -23.40 31.32 -15.16
C SER A 257 -22.51 32.34 -14.44
N LEU A 258 -21.18 32.32 -14.66
CA LEU A 258 -20.27 33.22 -13.96
C LEU A 258 -20.42 34.67 -14.43
N PRO A 259 -20.41 35.65 -13.51
CA PRO A 259 -20.24 37.05 -13.86
C PRO A 259 -18.98 37.25 -14.73
N PRO A 260 -19.02 38.09 -15.78
CA PRO A 260 -17.91 38.23 -16.73
C PRO A 260 -16.54 38.49 -16.08
N ARG A 261 -16.52 39.26 -14.99
CA ARG A 261 -15.30 39.53 -14.21
C ARG A 261 -14.69 38.29 -13.55
N LEU A 262 -15.54 37.38 -13.06
CA LEU A 262 -15.07 36.14 -12.43
C LEU A 262 -14.64 35.13 -13.49
N ARG A 263 -15.33 35.09 -14.63
CA ARG A 263 -14.94 34.29 -15.79
C ARG A 263 -13.55 34.66 -16.30
N LEU A 264 -13.29 35.95 -16.49
CA LEU A 264 -11.97 36.45 -16.88
C LEU A 264 -10.88 36.13 -15.84
N THR A 265 -11.20 36.27 -14.55
CA THR A 265 -10.28 35.92 -13.46
C THR A 265 -9.95 34.43 -13.45
N TYR A 266 -10.96 33.59 -13.64
CA TYR A 266 -10.82 32.14 -13.76
C TYR A 266 -9.99 31.76 -14.99
N GLN A 267 -10.19 32.39 -16.14
CA GLN A 267 -9.41 32.15 -17.36
C GLN A 267 -7.93 32.50 -17.17
N ALA A 268 -7.64 33.64 -16.55
CA ALA A 268 -6.26 34.06 -16.22
C ALA A 268 -5.59 33.08 -15.25
N TRP A 269 -6.30 32.65 -14.21
CA TRP A 269 -5.83 31.59 -13.32
C TRP A 269 -5.54 30.31 -14.11
N LEU A 270 -6.47 29.85 -14.96
CA LEU A 270 -6.32 28.65 -15.78
C LEU A 270 -5.07 28.71 -16.66
N ASN A 271 -4.77 29.88 -17.22
CA ASN A 271 -3.57 30.13 -18.04
C ASN A 271 -2.26 30.17 -17.23
N GLY A 272 -2.33 30.09 -15.90
CA GLY A 272 -1.18 30.08 -15.01
C GLY A 272 -0.69 31.46 -14.58
N ASP A 273 -1.50 32.51 -14.78
CA ASP A 273 -1.14 33.86 -14.34
C ASP A 273 -1.09 33.93 -12.80
N ASP A 274 -0.06 34.59 -12.25
CA ASP A 274 -0.01 34.87 -10.80
C ASP A 274 -1.00 36.00 -10.45
N LEU A 275 -2.23 35.59 -10.12
CA LEU A 275 -3.30 36.52 -9.80
C LEU A 275 -3.01 37.44 -8.61
N LYS A 276 -2.07 37.10 -7.72
CA LYS A 276 -1.67 38.00 -6.61
C LYS A 276 -0.82 39.17 -7.09
N THR A 277 -0.19 39.04 -8.26
CA THR A 277 0.55 40.12 -8.93
C THR A 277 -0.35 40.93 -9.87
N VAL A 278 -1.31 40.27 -10.52
CA VAL A 278 -2.23 40.89 -11.49
C VAL A 278 -3.35 41.68 -10.81
N LEU A 279 -3.90 41.18 -9.69
CA LEU A 279 -5.03 41.81 -9.01
C LEU A 279 -4.58 42.55 -7.75
N PRO A 280 -5.15 43.74 -7.45
CA PRO A 280 -4.99 44.35 -6.13
C PRO A 280 -5.41 43.39 -5.02
N ARG A 281 -4.66 43.35 -3.92
CA ARG A 281 -4.87 42.42 -2.79
C ARG A 281 -6.35 42.34 -2.33
N PRO A 282 -7.11 43.44 -2.14
CA PRO A 282 -8.51 43.35 -1.75
C PRO A 282 -9.40 42.68 -2.81
N THR A 283 -9.12 42.93 -4.08
CA THR A 283 -9.84 42.34 -5.22
C THR A 283 -9.56 40.84 -5.33
N PHE A 284 -8.31 40.42 -5.15
CA PHE A 284 -7.92 39.02 -5.15
C PHE A 284 -8.73 38.21 -4.12
N TYR A 285 -8.75 38.63 -2.85
CA TYR A 285 -9.47 37.89 -1.81
C TYR A 285 -10.98 37.90 -2.01
N ARG A 286 -11.54 39.01 -2.53
CA ARG A 286 -12.97 39.09 -2.87
C ARG A 286 -13.34 38.12 -3.99
N TYR A 287 -12.55 38.06 -5.05
CA TYR A 287 -12.80 37.16 -6.20
C TYR A 287 -12.54 35.71 -5.83
N ARG A 288 -11.50 35.44 -5.03
CA ARG A 288 -11.26 34.11 -4.48
C ARG A 288 -12.46 33.60 -3.71
N LYS A 289 -13.02 34.40 -2.81
CA LYS A 289 -14.22 34.01 -2.04
C LYS A 289 -15.39 33.65 -2.95
N GLN A 290 -15.64 34.45 -4.00
CA GLN A 290 -16.74 34.22 -4.92
C GLN A 290 -16.52 33.01 -5.82
N ILE A 291 -15.30 32.77 -6.30
CA ILE A 291 -14.98 31.60 -7.15
C ILE A 291 -14.95 30.32 -6.30
N LEU A 292 -14.60 30.41 -5.01
CA LEU A 292 -14.68 29.29 -4.06
C LEU A 292 -16.12 28.75 -3.90
N GLU A 293 -17.14 29.60 -4.06
CA GLU A 293 -18.55 29.17 -4.01
C GLU A 293 -18.88 28.18 -5.14
N TYR A 294 -18.07 28.16 -6.21
CA TYR A 294 -18.15 27.23 -7.33
C TYR A 294 -17.13 26.08 -7.23
N GLY A 295 -16.46 25.91 -6.10
CA GLY A 295 -15.52 24.80 -5.85
C GLY A 295 -14.07 25.05 -6.29
N VAL A 296 -13.74 26.22 -6.85
CA VAL A 296 -12.38 26.52 -7.34
C VAL A 296 -11.64 27.49 -6.41
N ASP A 297 -10.45 27.09 -5.93
CA ASP A 297 -9.56 27.99 -5.18
C ASP A 297 -8.47 28.58 -6.09
N ILE A 298 -8.70 29.81 -6.58
CA ILE A 298 -7.73 30.52 -7.43
C ILE A 298 -6.41 30.91 -6.73
N SER A 299 -6.23 30.57 -5.45
CA SER A 299 -4.95 30.71 -4.76
C SER A 299 -4.05 29.48 -4.85
N SER A 300 -4.59 28.33 -5.30
CA SER A 300 -3.79 27.16 -5.64
C SER A 300 -3.18 27.31 -7.03
N LYS A 301 -2.23 26.45 -7.37
CA LYS A 301 -1.74 26.36 -8.76
C LYS A 301 -2.88 25.91 -9.67
N SER A 302 -2.97 26.50 -10.85
CA SER A 302 -3.90 26.02 -11.87
C SER A 302 -3.49 24.62 -12.35
N PRO A 303 -4.47 23.78 -12.72
CA PRO A 303 -4.18 22.49 -13.33
C PRO A 303 -3.40 22.72 -14.63
N LYS A 304 -2.22 22.09 -14.76
CA LYS A 304 -1.42 22.15 -15.99
C LYS A 304 -2.04 21.25 -17.06
N GLU A 305 -2.56 21.87 -18.12
CA GLU A 305 -3.07 21.28 -19.37
C GLU A 305 -4.11 20.16 -19.24
N LYS A 306 -4.93 20.01 -20.28
CA LYS A 306 -5.77 18.83 -20.50
C LYS A 306 -4.84 17.64 -20.74
N SER A 307 -4.31 17.05 -19.68
CA SER A 307 -3.76 15.71 -19.77
C SER A 307 -4.92 14.78 -20.12
N ASN A 308 -4.73 13.89 -21.10
CA ASN A 308 -5.66 12.79 -21.44
C ASN A 308 -5.73 11.75 -20.30
N VAL A 309 -5.81 12.22 -19.06
CA VAL A 309 -5.93 11.42 -17.86
C VAL A 309 -7.37 10.92 -17.85
N ILE A 310 -7.52 9.61 -17.94
CA ILE A 310 -8.77 8.90 -17.65
C ILE A 310 -9.32 9.52 -16.35
N PRO A 311 -10.56 10.05 -16.32
CA PRO A 311 -11.12 10.64 -15.11
C PRO A 311 -10.87 9.69 -13.95
N LEU A 312 -10.23 10.14 -12.88
CA LEU A 312 -9.81 9.27 -11.77
C LEU A 312 -11.00 8.48 -11.21
N ILE A 313 -12.18 9.07 -11.25
CA ILE A 313 -13.49 8.47 -10.94
C ILE A 313 -13.72 7.18 -11.76
N ARG A 314 -13.43 7.17 -13.07
CA ARG A 314 -13.60 5.98 -13.94
C ARG A 314 -12.70 4.81 -13.57
N VAL A 315 -11.52 5.07 -13.01
CA VAL A 315 -10.62 3.99 -12.55
C VAL A 315 -11.10 3.42 -11.21
N LEU A 316 -11.64 4.27 -10.34
CA LEU A 316 -12.26 3.81 -9.08
C LEU A 316 -13.61 3.09 -9.30
N GLU A 317 -14.31 3.38 -10.41
CA GLU A 317 -15.51 2.67 -10.85
C GLU A 317 -15.20 1.31 -11.51
N ALA A 318 -13.97 1.11 -12.00
CA ALA A 318 -13.55 -0.16 -12.58
C ALA A 318 -13.23 -1.18 -11.49
N GLN A 319 -13.65 -2.42 -11.67
CA GLN A 319 -13.27 -3.50 -10.76
C GLN A 319 -11.77 -3.80 -10.87
N PRO A 320 -11.10 -4.14 -9.75
CA PRO A 320 -9.75 -4.69 -9.77
C PRO A 320 -9.63 -5.86 -10.74
N VAL A 321 -8.46 -6.01 -11.35
CA VAL A 321 -8.15 -7.21 -12.10
C VAL A 321 -7.91 -8.36 -11.13
N GLY A 322 -8.72 -9.41 -11.28
CA GLY A 322 -8.52 -10.66 -10.57
C GLY A 322 -7.27 -11.41 -11.06
N ILE A 323 -7.09 -12.62 -10.53
CA ILE A 323 -6.02 -13.51 -10.94
C ILE A 323 -6.33 -14.04 -12.35
N PRO A 324 -5.45 -13.86 -13.35
CA PRO A 324 -5.69 -14.38 -14.70
C PRO A 324 -5.70 -15.91 -14.75
N ASP A 325 -6.53 -16.50 -15.62
CA ASP A 325 -6.64 -17.97 -15.78
C ASP A 325 -5.29 -18.65 -16.08
N TRP A 326 -4.49 -18.03 -16.96
CA TRP A 326 -3.15 -18.53 -17.31
C TRP A 326 -2.20 -18.63 -16.11
N ALA A 327 -2.44 -17.86 -15.05
CA ALA A 327 -1.63 -17.94 -13.83
C ALA A 327 -1.90 -19.23 -13.06
N TYR A 328 -3.16 -19.69 -13.04
CA TYR A 328 -3.52 -20.99 -12.46
C TYR A 328 -2.98 -22.14 -13.32
N GLU A 329 -3.13 -22.06 -14.65
CA GLU A 329 -2.62 -23.08 -15.58
C GLU A 329 -1.10 -23.29 -15.45
N LYS A 330 -0.36 -22.22 -15.15
CA LYS A 330 1.09 -22.23 -14.98
C LYS A 330 1.55 -22.45 -13.52
N ASN A 331 0.63 -22.72 -12.59
CA ASN A 331 0.91 -22.91 -11.15
C ASN A 331 1.68 -21.72 -10.51
N LEU A 332 1.27 -20.49 -10.83
CA LEU A 332 1.87 -19.26 -10.32
C LEU A 332 1.13 -18.69 -9.09
N VAL A 333 0.21 -19.47 -8.51
CA VAL A 333 -0.62 -19.05 -7.37
C VAL A 333 -0.45 -20.07 -6.25
N ALA A 334 -0.09 -19.58 -5.06
CA ALA A 334 0.22 -20.40 -3.89
C ALA A 334 -0.99 -21.05 -3.21
#